data_AF-A0A4V2YPP8-F1
#
_entry.id   AF-A0A4V2YPP8-F1
#
_cell.length_a   1.000
_cell.length_b   1.000
_cell.length_c   1.000
_cell.angle_alpha   90.00
_cell.angle_beta   90.00
_cell.angle_gamma   90.00
#
_symmetry.space_group_name_H-M   'P 1'
#
loop_
_entity.id
_entity.type
_entity.pdbx_description
1 polymer ?
#
loop_
_entity_poly.entity_id
_entity_poly.type
_entity_poly.pdbx_seq_one_letter_code
_entity_poly.pdbx_strand_id
1 'polypeptide(L)'
;AKVTRGPRGLFFANGYRLGFPVAGAFTIGNVVLSKHDVSYFDSELLVKHEERHSWQYFCLLGLPMLPLYVVGVVASWLLTGCPASRNPFERLASLQDGGYAERPVQPINRTVTQAFSALRSRPKAP
;
A
#
# COMPACT_ATOMS: atom_id res chain seq x y z
N ALA A 1 16.60 9.82 -5.14
CA ALA A 1 16.18 8.42 -5.30
C ALA A 1 17.23 7.68 -6.11
N LYS A 2 17.60 6.47 -5.72
CA LYS A 2 18.50 5.58 -6.47
C LYS A 2 17.65 4.55 -7.19
N VAL A 3 17.85 4.38 -8.50
CA VAL A 3 17.12 3.40 -9.30
C VAL A 3 18.01 2.19 -9.53
N THR A 4 17.47 1.00 -9.26
CA THR A 4 18.14 -0.28 -9.41
C THR A 4 17.23 -1.24 -10.16
N ARG A 5 17.80 -2.10 -11.01
CA ARG A 5 17.01 -3.15 -11.66
C ARG A 5 16.72 -4.26 -10.67
N GLY A 6 15.45 -4.56 -10.49
CA GLY A 6 14.96 -5.70 -9.74
C GLY A 6 14.78 -6.93 -10.62
N PRO A 7 14.55 -8.10 -10.00
CA PRO A 7 14.17 -9.31 -10.72
C PRO A 7 12.84 -9.13 -11.48
N ARG A 8 12.61 -9.97 -12.49
CA ARG A 8 11.34 -10.05 -13.24
C ARG A 8 10.92 -8.76 -13.98
N GLY A 9 11.89 -7.91 -14.31
CA GLY A 9 11.68 -6.70 -15.10
C GLY A 9 11.19 -5.48 -14.30
N LEU A 10 11.17 -5.58 -12.97
CA LEU A 10 10.84 -4.48 -12.07
C LEU A 10 12.02 -3.52 -11.90
N PHE A 11 11.72 -2.25 -11.65
CA PHE A 11 12.70 -1.21 -11.32
C PHE A 11 12.43 -0.74 -9.90
N PHE A 12 13.42 -0.86 -9.02
CA PHE A 12 13.34 -0.36 -7.64
C PHE A 12 13.88 1.06 -7.57
N ALA A 13 13.01 2.01 -7.26
CA ALA A 13 13.36 3.40 -7.04
C ALA A 13 13.32 3.70 -5.53
N ASN A 14 14.49 3.62 -4.89
CA ASN A 14 14.62 3.66 -3.44
C ASN A 14 15.14 5.02 -2.93
N GLY A 15 14.85 5.34 -1.67
CA GLY A 15 15.36 6.53 -1.02
C GLY A 15 14.75 7.83 -1.56
N TYR A 16 13.47 7.81 -1.93
CA TYR A 16 12.74 9.05 -2.19
C TYR A 16 12.39 9.72 -0.84
N ARG A 17 12.60 11.04 -0.73
CA ARG A 17 12.42 11.83 0.51
C ARG A 17 11.13 12.66 0.52
N LEU A 18 10.24 12.48 -0.46
CA LEU A 18 8.99 13.23 -0.49
C LEU A 18 8.11 12.78 0.68
N GLY A 19 7.44 13.73 1.34
CA GLY A 19 6.53 13.47 2.45
C GLY A 19 5.22 12.81 2.04
N PHE A 20 5.04 12.54 0.74
CA PHE A 20 3.85 11.98 0.13
C PHE A 20 4.25 11.13 -1.08
N PRO A 21 3.70 9.91 -1.25
CA PRO A 21 2.68 9.22 -0.44
C PRO A 21 3.21 8.55 0.85
N VAL A 22 2.44 8.51 1.94
CA VAL A 22 2.81 7.82 3.20
C VAL A 22 2.59 6.29 3.07
N ALA A 23 3.16 5.68 2.03
CA ALA A 23 3.16 4.24 1.80
C ALA A 23 4.61 3.73 1.84
N GLY A 24 4.85 2.58 2.50
CA GLY A 24 6.20 2.00 2.66
C GLY A 24 6.84 1.62 1.32
N ALA A 25 6.02 1.16 0.38
CA ALA A 25 6.35 1.00 -1.03
C ALA A 25 5.07 1.20 -1.87
N PHE A 26 5.21 1.65 -3.13
CA PHE A 26 4.11 1.68 -4.09
C PHE A 26 4.61 1.50 -5.52
N THR A 27 3.81 0.84 -6.34
CA THR A 27 4.16 0.51 -7.73
C THR A 27 3.49 1.46 -8.73
N ILE A 28 4.28 2.01 -9.65
CA ILE A 28 3.83 2.76 -10.83
C ILE A 28 4.36 2.03 -12.07
N GLY A 29 3.47 1.36 -12.79
CA GLY A 29 3.87 0.53 -13.93
C GLY A 29 4.80 -0.59 -13.47
N ASN A 30 6.02 -0.60 -13.98
CA ASN A 30 7.08 -1.53 -13.59
C ASN A 30 8.07 -0.94 -12.59
N VAL A 31 7.82 0.27 -12.09
CA VAL A 31 8.70 0.96 -11.14
C VAL A 31 8.08 0.86 -9.74
N VAL A 32 8.74 0.17 -8.84
CA VAL A 32 8.38 0.10 -7.42
C VAL A 32 9.16 1.18 -6.68
N LEU A 33 8.46 2.13 -6.11
CA LEU A 33 9.04 3.20 -5.32
C LEU A 33 8.98 2.85 -3.84
N SER A 34 10.10 2.94 -3.14
CA SER A 34 10.15 2.76 -1.68
C SER A 34 10.97 3.83 -0.99
N LYS A 35 10.58 4.14 0.25
CA LYS A 35 11.40 4.95 1.15
C LYS A 35 12.55 4.13 1.77
N HIS A 36 12.41 2.80 1.80
CA HIS A 36 13.37 1.88 2.39
C HIS A 36 14.51 1.52 1.41
N ASP A 37 15.58 0.94 1.93
CA ASP A 37 16.70 0.43 1.15
C ASP A 37 16.32 -0.81 0.33
N VAL A 38 17.18 -1.17 -0.63
CA VAL A 38 16.92 -2.30 -1.56
C VAL A 38 16.74 -3.64 -0.85
N SER A 39 17.33 -3.79 0.35
CA SER A 39 17.17 -4.98 1.19
C SER A 39 15.73 -5.19 1.67
N TYR A 40 14.87 -4.17 1.60
CA TYR A 40 13.44 -4.33 1.83
C TYR A 40 12.80 -5.30 0.83
N PHE A 41 13.35 -5.41 -0.38
CA PHE A 41 12.89 -6.28 -1.45
C PHE A 41 13.60 -7.64 -1.52
N ASP A 42 14.34 -8.03 -0.47
CA ASP A 42 15.00 -9.35 -0.42
C ASP A 42 13.99 -10.51 -0.30
N SER A 43 12.75 -10.22 0.12
CA SER A 43 11.67 -11.20 0.16
C SER A 43 11.08 -11.46 -1.23
N GLU A 44 11.21 -12.70 -1.72
CA GLU A 44 10.60 -13.12 -3.00
C GLU A 44 9.08 -12.95 -3.00
N LEU A 45 8.42 -13.13 -1.85
CA LEU A 45 6.98 -12.94 -1.71
C LEU A 45 6.61 -11.47 -1.93
N LEU A 46 7.38 -10.54 -1.34
CA LEU A 46 7.15 -9.12 -1.52
C LEU A 46 7.35 -8.70 -2.99
N VAL A 47 8.36 -9.25 -3.66
CA VAL A 47 8.58 -9.01 -5.09
C VAL A 47 7.40 -9.49 -5.94
N LYS A 48 6.82 -10.67 -5.63
CA LYS A 48 5.61 -11.18 -6.32
C LYS A 48 4.40 -10.30 -6.07
N HIS A 49 4.26 -9.73 -4.86
CA HIS A 49 3.21 -8.79 -4.53
C HIS A 49 3.29 -7.52 -5.41
N GLU A 50 4.47 -6.91 -5.50
CA GLU A 50 4.71 -5.71 -6.34
C GLU A 50 4.56 -6.00 -7.85
N GLU A 51 4.94 -7.21 -8.30
CA GLU A 51 4.70 -7.65 -9.68
C GLU A 51 3.20 -7.69 -10.02
N ARG A 52 2.36 -8.19 -9.11
CA ARG A 52 0.91 -8.21 -9.33
C ARG A 52 0.34 -6.79 -9.42
N HIS A 53 0.86 -5.84 -8.64
CA HIS A 53 0.50 -4.43 -8.80
C HIS A 53 0.96 -3.86 -10.14
N SER A 54 2.11 -4.27 -10.64
CA SER A 54 2.59 -3.87 -11.97
C SER A 54 1.64 -4.34 -13.08
N TRP A 55 1.15 -5.58 -12.97
CA TRP A 55 0.14 -6.13 -13.88
C TRP A 55 -1.20 -5.42 -13.76
N GLN A 56 -1.65 -5.10 -12.54
CA GLN A 56 -2.87 -4.30 -12.32
C GLN A 56 -2.75 -2.93 -12.99
N TYR A 57 -1.59 -2.28 -12.84
CA TYR A 57 -1.31 -0.98 -13.47
C TYR A 57 -1.39 -1.09 -14.99
N PHE A 58 -0.81 -2.14 -15.57
CA PHE A 58 -0.93 -2.42 -17.00
C PHE A 58 -2.38 -2.67 -17.44
N CYS A 59 -3.13 -3.51 -16.74
CA CYS A 59 -4.53 -3.83 -17.05
C CYS A 59 -5.46 -2.62 -16.95
N LEU A 60 -5.17 -1.67 -16.06
CA LEU A 60 -5.96 -0.44 -15.86
C LEU A 60 -5.49 0.73 -16.73
N LEU A 61 -4.65 0.48 -17.75
CA LEU A 61 -4.07 1.52 -18.62
C LEU A 61 -3.30 2.60 -17.84
N GLY A 62 -2.79 2.21 -16.67
CA GLY A 62 -1.94 3.00 -15.81
C GLY A 62 -2.67 3.90 -14.82
N LEU A 63 -2.75 5.19 -15.14
CA LEU A 63 -3.18 6.22 -14.18
C LEU A 63 -4.54 5.98 -13.50
N PRO A 64 -5.56 5.38 -14.14
CA PRO A 64 -6.82 5.06 -13.47
C PRO A 64 -6.67 4.18 -12.23
N MET A 65 -5.63 3.36 -12.15
CA MET A 65 -5.37 2.53 -10.98
C MET A 65 -5.20 3.36 -9.70
N LEU A 66 -4.52 4.52 -9.77
CA LEU A 66 -4.22 5.34 -8.60
C LEU A 66 -5.48 5.85 -7.87
N PRO A 67 -6.44 6.54 -8.53
CA PRO A 67 -7.66 6.97 -7.86
C PRO A 67 -8.51 5.79 -7.41
N LEU A 68 -8.62 4.71 -8.20
CA LEU A 68 -9.37 3.51 -7.77
C LEU A 68 -8.74 2.85 -6.54
N TYR A 69 -7.41 2.81 -6.47
CA TYR A 69 -6.68 2.29 -5.32
C TYR A 69 -6.95 3.14 -4.07
N VAL A 70 -6.92 4.48 -4.19
CA VAL A 70 -7.26 5.39 -3.09
C VAL A 70 -8.69 5.18 -2.61
N VAL A 71 -9.65 5.01 -3.53
CA VAL A 71 -11.04 4.68 -3.17
C VAL A 71 -11.11 3.34 -2.42
N GLY A 72 -10.37 2.33 -2.88
CA GLY A 72 -10.26 1.03 -2.21
C GLY A 72 -9.68 1.13 -0.80
N VAL A 73 -8.65 1.96 -0.61
CA VAL A 73 -8.06 2.28 0.70
C VAL A 73 -9.07 2.92 1.64
N VAL A 74 -9.78 3.96 1.18
CA VAL A 74 -10.77 4.67 2.00
C VAL A 74 -11.93 3.75 2.38
N ALA A 75 -12.47 3.00 1.42
CA ALA A 75 -13.54 2.04 1.66
C ALA A 75 -13.10 0.92 2.63
N SER A 76 -11.90 0.37 2.42
CA SER A 76 -11.34 -0.66 3.30
C SER A 76 -11.15 -0.14 4.72
N TRP A 77 -10.60 1.07 4.85
CA TRP A 77 -10.39 1.70 6.14
C TRP A 77 -11.72 1.94 6.86
N LEU A 78 -12.75 2.47 6.20
CA LEU A 78 -14.07 2.67 6.79
C LEU A 78 -14.70 1.36 7.29
N LEU A 79 -14.54 0.26 6.53
CA LEU A 79 -15.15 -1.04 6.82
C LEU A 79 -14.37 -1.90 7.82
N THR A 80 -13.05 -1.73 7.94
CA THR A 80 -12.20 -2.65 8.75
C THR A 80 -11.22 -1.95 9.68
N GLY A 81 -11.09 -0.63 9.60
CA GLY A 81 -10.04 0.14 10.27
C GLY A 81 -8.64 -0.09 9.68
N CYS A 82 -8.52 -0.85 8.59
CA CYS A 82 -7.25 -1.13 7.90
C CYS A 82 -7.36 -0.77 6.41
N PRO A 83 -6.41 -0.01 5.85
CA PRO A 83 -6.47 0.39 4.45
C PRO A 83 -6.30 -0.76 3.45
N ALA A 84 -5.66 -1.87 3.85
CA ALA A 84 -5.34 -2.98 2.95
C ALA A 84 -6.38 -4.11 2.96
N SER A 85 -6.98 -4.43 4.10
CA SER A 85 -7.74 -5.69 4.31
C SER A 85 -8.92 -5.94 3.35
N ARG A 86 -9.56 -4.88 2.86
CA ARG A 86 -10.70 -4.93 1.92
C ARG A 86 -10.41 -4.20 0.61
N ASN A 87 -9.19 -3.75 0.38
CA ASN A 87 -8.82 -3.14 -0.88
C ASN A 87 -8.71 -4.24 -1.95
N PRO A 88 -9.50 -4.21 -3.04
CA PRO A 88 -9.48 -5.24 -4.07
C PRO A 88 -8.09 -5.39 -4.70
N PHE A 89 -7.35 -4.30 -4.85
CA PHE A 89 -5.99 -4.30 -5.39
C PHE A 89 -5.02 -5.10 -4.52
N GLU A 90 -5.08 -4.88 -3.21
CA GLU A 90 -4.27 -5.57 -2.21
C GLU A 90 -4.65 -7.06 -2.09
N ARG A 91 -5.94 -7.39 -2.20
CA ARG A 91 -6.41 -8.78 -2.19
C ARG A 91 -5.96 -9.52 -3.44
N LEU A 92 -6.09 -8.90 -4.61
CA LEU A 92 -5.60 -9.44 -5.89
C LEU A 92 -4.07 -9.57 -5.88
N ALA A 93 -3.37 -8.68 -5.17
CA ALA A 93 -1.93 -8.75 -4.98
C ALA A 93 -1.47 -9.73 -3.87
N SER A 94 -2.41 -10.45 -3.23
CA SER A 94 -2.20 -11.30 -2.05
C SER A 94 -1.68 -10.53 -0.84
N LEU A 95 -2.57 -10.29 0.14
CA LEU A 95 -2.28 -9.59 1.38
C LEU A 95 -1.10 -10.19 2.15
N GLN A 96 -1.02 -11.51 2.21
CA GLN A 96 0.03 -12.23 2.95
C GLN A 96 1.42 -11.97 2.37
N ASP A 97 1.51 -11.88 1.04
CA ASP A 97 2.76 -11.62 0.33
C ASP A 97 3.27 -10.19 0.56
N GLY A 98 2.34 -9.24 0.77
CA GLY A 98 2.64 -7.86 1.19
C GLY A 98 2.81 -7.68 2.71
N GLY A 99 2.73 -8.75 3.49
CA GLY A 99 2.85 -8.70 4.97
C GLY A 99 1.61 -8.17 5.70
N TYR A 100 0.45 -8.10 5.04
CA TYR A 100 -0.81 -7.64 5.63
C TYR A 100 -1.67 -8.80 6.13
N ALA A 101 -2.24 -8.64 7.32
CA ALA A 101 -3.27 -9.52 7.84
C ALA A 101 -4.67 -9.05 7.40
N GLU A 102 -5.52 -9.99 6.98
CA GLU A 102 -6.92 -9.72 6.71
C GLU A 102 -7.65 -9.43 8.03
N ARG A 103 -8.36 -8.30 8.11
CA ARG A 103 -9.15 -7.92 9.29
C ARG A 103 -10.63 -8.11 9.03
N PRO A 104 -11.40 -8.58 10.03
CA PRO A 104 -12.84 -8.71 9.89
C PRO A 104 -13.52 -7.34 9.74
N VAL A 105 -14.69 -7.34 9.09
CA VAL A 105 -15.51 -6.12 8.96
C VAL A 105 -16.00 -5.70 10.32
N GLN A 106 -15.83 -4.42 10.61
CA GLN A 106 -16.39 -3.79 11.79
C GLN A 106 -17.47 -2.80 11.35
N PRO A 107 -18.50 -2.59 12.18
CA PRO A 107 -19.50 -1.60 11.86
C PRO A 107 -18.83 -0.22 11.80
N ILE A 108 -19.12 0.54 10.73
CA ILE A 108 -18.45 1.80 10.38
C ILE A 108 -18.45 2.80 11.56
N ASN A 109 -19.50 2.79 12.37
CA ASN A 109 -19.62 3.62 13.57
C ASN A 109 -18.50 3.38 14.60
N ARG A 110 -18.04 2.13 14.78
CA ARG A 110 -16.91 1.80 15.66
C ARG A 110 -15.59 2.32 15.09
N THR A 111 -15.36 2.15 13.79
CA THR A 111 -14.15 2.63 13.13
C THR A 111 -14.02 4.15 13.25
N VAL A 112 -15.09 4.88 12.95
CA VAL A 112 -15.12 6.34 13.06
C VAL A 112 -14.91 6.75 14.51
N THR A 113 -15.60 6.12 15.46
CA THR A 113 -15.46 6.44 16.89
C THR A 113 -14.05 6.16 17.42
N GLN A 114 -13.41 5.07 16.98
CA GLN A 114 -12.02 4.74 17.33
C GLN A 114 -11.03 5.73 16.71
N ALA A 115 -11.23 6.12 15.45
CA ALA A 115 -10.39 7.11 14.78
C ALA A 115 -10.49 8.49 15.47
N PHE A 116 -11.71 8.93 15.78
CA PHE A 116 -11.95 10.17 16.52
C PHE A 116 -11.41 10.10 17.96
N SER A 117 -11.53 8.95 18.64
CA SER A 117 -10.95 8.74 19.97
C SER A 117 -9.42 8.79 19.95
N ALA A 118 -8.78 8.14 18.96
CA ALA A 118 -7.33 8.15 18.76
C ALA A 118 -6.78 9.55 18.40
N LEU A 119 -7.52 10.32 17.60
CA LEU A 119 -7.22 11.73 17.32
C LEU A 119 -7.34 12.59 18.58
N ARG A 120 -8.31 12.29 19.45
CA ARG A 120 -8.55 13.01 20.70
C ARG A 120 -7.58 12.65 21.82
N SER A 121 -7.03 11.45 21.81
CA SER A 121 -6.05 10.96 22.79
C SER A 121 -4.60 11.21 22.40
N ARG A 122 -4.33 11.77 21.20
CA ARG A 122 -2.98 12.20 20.83
C ARG A 122 -2.57 13.35 21.76
N PRO A 123 -1.59 13.16 22.67
CA PRO A 123 -1.12 14.24 23.50
C PRO A 123 -0.55 15.33 22.60
N LYS A 124 -0.85 16.61 22.88
CA LYS A 124 -0.03 17.71 22.35
C LYS A 124 1.40 17.41 22.79
N ALA A 125 2.28 17.13 21.83
CA ALA A 125 3.70 17.02 22.10
C ALA A 125 4.19 18.34 22.74
N PRO A 126 5.06 18.29 23.76
CA PRO A 126 5.64 19.48 24.37
C PRO A 126 6.55 20.25 23.40
#